data_AF-R7S4U5-F1
#
_entry.id   AF-R7S4U5-F1
#
_cell.length_a   1.000
_cell.length_b   1.000
_cell.length_c   1.000
_cell.angle_alpha   90.00
_cell.angle_beta   90.00
_cell.angle_gamma   90.00
#
_symmetry.space_group_name_H-M   'P 1'
#
loop_
_entity.id
_entity.type
_entity.pdbx_description
1 polymer ?
#
loop_
_entity_poly.entity_id
_entity_poly.type
_entity_poly.pdbx_seq_one_letter_code
_entity_poly.pdbx_strand_id
1 'polypeptide(L)'
;MDHWTQSEPLKQPLEGIETIHNCVLYAARTHGTKKALGWHDVVDIIKEEKEVTKNVGGKEVKETKKWKYFQLSNYKYLNYLEVQEAVSEVARGLVDLGVTADDTFNVYASTSLNWQLVAHTCASISTAIATAYDLLGEAGQTHSLNELNCGGVYTDAELLPVLAKVIGNTPSLRIVIYSGEAKPSVLDSIQQMRENIQPLSPDTTKDRFPTPSSVACIMYTSGTTSAPKGIVITHSDAIAVIGTLYKLLGHHFNTDDAFLAYLPLTHILKYIVELCLFFVGMTIGYGRIKTLTDQSIRGCSGDMVAFKPTIMVGVPAVWELIWKGIVSQVQSGGAVTKSVFSGALTPAPSQVQ
;
A
#
# COMPACT_ATOMS: atom_id res chain seq x y z
N MET A 1 2.19 -30.00 22.68
CA MET A 1 2.26 -28.53 22.58
C MET A 1 3.73 -28.12 22.81
N ASP A 2 4.70 -28.82 22.20
CA ASP A 2 6.10 -28.82 22.66
C ASP A 2 7.12 -28.80 21.51
N HIS A 3 7.03 -27.83 20.59
CA HIS A 3 8.00 -27.70 19.49
C HIS A 3 8.57 -26.29 19.31
N TRP A 4 8.28 -25.33 20.19
CA TRP A 4 8.97 -24.03 20.18
C TRP A 4 10.24 -24.11 21.02
N THR A 5 11.22 -24.89 20.58
CA THR A 5 12.59 -24.69 21.05
C THR A 5 12.97 -23.25 20.68
N GLN A 6 13.52 -22.51 21.64
CA GLN A 6 14.02 -21.15 21.47
C GLN A 6 15.18 -21.16 20.45
N SER A 7 14.88 -21.28 19.16
CA SER A 7 15.81 -20.89 18.12
C SER A 7 15.94 -19.38 18.21
N GLU A 8 17.16 -18.86 18.27
CA GLU A 8 17.39 -17.42 18.15
C GLU A 8 16.56 -16.86 16.97
N PRO A 9 15.94 -15.68 17.11
CA PRO A 9 15.23 -15.05 16.01
C PRO A 9 16.14 -14.99 14.79
N LEU A 10 15.62 -15.40 13.63
CA LEU A 10 16.37 -15.28 12.39
C LEU A 10 16.72 -13.82 12.16
N LYS A 11 18.02 -13.54 11.94
CA LYS A 11 18.51 -12.19 11.69
C LYS A 11 18.35 -11.74 10.24
N GLN A 12 18.37 -12.68 9.31
CA GLN A 12 18.28 -12.43 7.87
C GLN A 12 17.71 -13.66 7.13
N PRO A 13 17.02 -13.48 5.98
CA PRO A 13 16.51 -14.59 5.17
C PRO A 13 17.62 -15.36 4.45
N LEU A 14 18.67 -14.65 4.02
CA LEU A 14 19.87 -15.18 3.35
C LEU A 14 21.08 -14.33 3.78
N GLU A 15 22.28 -14.89 3.67
CA GLU A 15 23.53 -14.17 3.95
C GLU A 15 23.64 -12.92 3.05
N GLY A 16 23.93 -11.77 3.67
CA GLY A 16 24.09 -10.48 2.98
C GLY A 16 22.79 -9.73 2.72
N ILE A 17 21.65 -10.22 3.24
CA ILE A 17 20.36 -9.54 3.18
C ILE A 17 20.06 -8.95 4.54
N GLU A 18 20.71 -7.82 4.86
CA GLU A 18 20.65 -7.21 6.20
C GLU A 18 19.78 -5.94 6.24
N THR A 19 19.41 -5.42 5.06
CA THR A 19 18.58 -4.22 4.91
C THR A 19 17.53 -4.40 3.83
N ILE A 20 16.42 -3.65 3.92
CA ILE A 20 15.40 -3.55 2.85
C ILE A 20 16.05 -3.18 1.50
N HIS A 21 17.09 -2.34 1.48
CA HIS A 21 17.82 -2.03 0.26
C HIS A 21 18.50 -3.27 -0.34
N ASN A 22 19.10 -4.14 0.49
CA ASN A 22 19.64 -5.41 0.02
C ASN A 22 18.56 -6.31 -0.59
N CYS A 23 17.32 -6.30 -0.08
CA CYS A 23 16.21 -7.02 -0.71
C CYS A 23 15.94 -6.52 -2.13
N VAL A 24 15.97 -5.21 -2.37
CA VAL A 24 15.78 -4.62 -3.72
C VAL A 24 16.89 -5.10 -4.67
N LEU A 25 18.15 -4.97 -4.26
CA LEU A 25 19.30 -5.38 -5.05
C LEU A 25 19.31 -6.90 -5.32
N TYR A 26 18.98 -7.69 -4.30
CA TYR A 26 18.88 -9.15 -4.40
C TYR A 26 17.77 -9.56 -5.37
N ALA A 27 16.58 -8.98 -5.23
CA ALA A 27 15.43 -9.32 -6.05
C ALA A 27 15.68 -8.98 -7.53
N ALA A 28 16.27 -7.80 -7.81
CA ALA A 28 16.67 -7.42 -9.16
C ALA A 28 17.70 -8.37 -9.76
N ARG A 29 18.77 -8.69 -9.02
CA ARG A 29 19.81 -9.63 -9.47
C ARG A 29 19.30 -11.05 -9.70
N THR A 30 18.35 -11.50 -8.87
CA THR A 30 17.90 -12.90 -8.84
C THR A 30 16.73 -13.16 -9.78
N HIS A 31 15.78 -12.23 -9.84
CA HIS A 31 14.51 -12.41 -10.55
C HIS A 31 14.48 -11.67 -11.89
N GLY A 32 15.39 -10.71 -12.10
CA GLY A 32 15.63 -10.07 -13.39
C GLY A 32 14.38 -9.49 -14.04
N THR A 33 14.07 -9.94 -15.25
CA THR A 33 12.95 -9.42 -16.05
C THR A 33 11.58 -10.03 -15.69
N LYS A 34 11.48 -10.81 -14.61
CA LYS A 34 10.17 -11.27 -14.11
C LYS A 34 9.32 -10.08 -13.66
N LYS A 35 8.00 -10.18 -13.82
CA LYS A 35 7.04 -9.16 -13.37
C LYS A 35 7.15 -9.01 -11.84
N ALA A 36 7.44 -7.79 -11.39
CA ALA A 36 7.58 -7.47 -9.98
C ALA A 36 6.33 -6.77 -9.47
N LEU A 37 6.04 -5.58 -10.00
CA LEU A 37 4.97 -4.71 -9.51
C LEU A 37 3.98 -4.43 -10.64
N GLY A 38 2.72 -4.79 -10.45
CA GLY A 38 1.63 -4.61 -11.39
C GLY A 38 0.63 -3.57 -10.93
N TRP A 39 0.15 -2.70 -11.81
CA TRP A 39 -0.87 -1.70 -11.50
C TRP A 39 -1.81 -1.47 -12.68
N HIS A 40 -2.97 -0.88 -12.42
CA HIS A 40 -3.89 -0.40 -13.45
C HIS A 40 -4.34 1.02 -13.09
N ASP A 41 -4.73 1.79 -14.10
CA ASP A 41 -5.24 3.13 -13.91
C ASP A 41 -6.77 3.09 -13.79
N VAL A 42 -7.33 4.10 -13.12
CA VAL A 42 -8.77 4.41 -13.23
C VAL A 42 -8.94 5.25 -14.50
N VAL A 43 -9.57 4.66 -15.51
CA VAL A 43 -9.81 5.30 -16.81
C VAL A 43 -11.03 6.21 -16.75
N ASP A 44 -12.08 5.81 -16.02
CA ASP A 44 -13.28 6.62 -15.84
C ASP A 44 -13.94 6.37 -14.47
N ILE A 45 -14.65 7.39 -13.99
CA ILE A 45 -15.50 7.33 -12.78
C ILE A 45 -16.94 7.64 -13.18
N ILE A 46 -17.72 6.57 -13.36
CA ILE A 46 -19.12 6.63 -13.75
C ILE A 46 -19.99 6.91 -12.51
N LYS A 47 -20.84 7.93 -12.59
CA LYS A 47 -21.77 8.30 -11.52
C LYS A 47 -23.18 7.85 -11.91
N GLU A 48 -23.76 6.97 -11.12
CA GLU A 48 -25.17 6.55 -11.26
C GLU A 48 -25.99 7.09 -10.09
N GLU A 49 -27.20 7.56 -10.35
CA GLU A 49 -28.15 7.95 -9.31
C GLU A 49 -29.18 6.84 -9.14
N LYS A 50 -29.39 6.39 -7.90
CA LYS A 50 -30.38 5.36 -7.55
C LYS A 50 -31.29 5.88 -6.45
N GLU A 51 -32.60 5.79 -6.66
CA GLU A 51 -33.57 5.97 -5.58
C GLU A 51 -33.46 4.79 -4.61
N VAL A 52 -33.23 5.09 -3.34
CA VAL A 52 -33.22 4.10 -2.26
C VAL A 52 -34.35 4.45 -1.30
N THR A 53 -35.28 3.52 -1.11
CA THR A 53 -36.33 3.65 -0.10
C THR A 53 -35.77 3.27 1.26
N LYS A 54 -35.82 4.19 2.22
CA LYS A 54 -35.55 3.92 3.63
C LYS A 54 -36.84 4.01 4.42
N ASN A 55 -36.98 3.14 5.42
CA ASN A 55 -38.04 3.26 6.40
C ASN A 55 -37.49 4.02 7.61
N VAL A 56 -37.93 5.26 7.80
CA VAL A 56 -37.54 6.11 8.95
C VAL A 56 -38.80 6.38 9.77
N GLY A 57 -38.93 5.72 10.91
CA GLY A 57 -40.08 5.89 11.81
C GLY A 57 -41.42 5.42 11.22
N GLY A 58 -41.43 4.39 10.38
CA GLY A 58 -42.65 3.82 9.79
C GLY A 58 -43.13 4.51 8.51
N LYS A 59 -42.39 5.52 8.01
CA LYS A 59 -42.65 6.17 6.72
C LYS A 59 -41.56 5.81 5.71
N GLU A 60 -42.00 5.46 4.51
CA GLU A 60 -41.09 5.29 3.37
C GLU A 60 -40.60 6.66 2.89
N VAL A 61 -39.29 6.87 2.99
CA VAL A 61 -38.61 8.05 2.47
C VAL A 61 -37.73 7.60 1.31
N LYS A 62 -37.96 8.18 0.14
CA LYS A 62 -37.09 7.99 -1.03
C LYS A 62 -35.92 8.96 -0.96
N GLU A 63 -34.71 8.43 -0.91
CA GLU A 63 -33.48 9.21 -1.02
C GLU A 63 -32.77 8.88 -2.32
N THR A 64 -32.43 9.89 -3.12
CA THR A 64 -31.54 9.69 -4.28
C THR A 64 -30.11 9.57 -3.79
N LYS A 65 -29.49 8.41 -3.99
CA LYS A 65 -28.08 8.17 -3.68
C LYS A 65 -27.25 8.15 -4.96
N LYS A 66 -26.14 8.88 -4.94
CA LYS A 66 -25.14 8.86 -6.01
C LYS A 66 -24.12 7.76 -5.71
N TRP A 67 -24.02 6.79 -6.61
CA TRP A 67 -23.03 5.74 -6.58
C TRP A 67 -21.89 6.07 -7.54
N LYS A 68 -20.66 5.75 -7.13
CA LYS A 68 -19.47 5.84 -7.98
C LYS A 68 -19.07 4.44 -8.42
N TYR A 69 -18.91 4.27 -9.71
CA TYR A 69 -18.37 3.06 -10.34
C TYR A 69 -17.09 3.42 -11.08
N PHE A 70 -16.21 2.45 -11.25
CA PHE A 70 -14.89 2.62 -11.84
C PHE A 70 -14.77 1.80 -13.12
N GLN A 71 -14.15 2.39 -14.14
CA GLN A 71 -13.63 1.68 -15.29
C GLN A 71 -12.10 1.68 -15.19
N LEU A 72 -11.49 0.51 -15.34
CA LEU A 72 -10.07 0.29 -15.12
C LEU A 72 -9.35 -0.03 -16.43
N SER A 73 -8.08 0.34 -16.52
CA SER A 73 -7.20 -0.13 -17.60
C SER A 73 -6.81 -1.59 -17.40
N ASN A 74 -6.16 -2.18 -18.41
CA ASN A 74 -5.43 -3.43 -18.19
C ASN A 74 -4.26 -3.20 -17.21
N TYR A 75 -3.85 -4.27 -16.53
CA TYR A 75 -2.65 -4.25 -15.70
C TYR A 75 -1.40 -4.01 -16.56
N LYS A 76 -0.60 -3.06 -16.10
CA LYS A 76 0.77 -2.76 -16.55
C LYS A 76 1.73 -3.26 -15.48
N TYR A 77 2.99 -3.47 -15.84
CA TYR A 77 3.97 -4.09 -14.96
C TYR A 77 5.33 -3.41 -15.06
N LEU A 78 6.00 -3.31 -13.92
CA LEU A 78 7.44 -3.16 -13.83
C LEU A 78 8.04 -4.54 -13.51
N ASN A 79 9.15 -4.87 -14.17
CA ASN A 79 9.99 -5.99 -13.77
C ASN A 79 10.97 -5.61 -12.65
N TYR A 80 11.67 -6.58 -12.06
CA TYR A 80 12.54 -6.29 -10.91
C TYR A 80 13.72 -5.37 -11.23
N LEU A 81 14.25 -5.41 -12.46
CA LEU A 81 15.31 -4.49 -12.89
C LEU A 81 14.77 -3.06 -13.01
N GLU A 82 13.59 -2.89 -13.60
CA GLU A 82 12.92 -1.58 -13.72
C GLU A 82 12.57 -0.99 -12.35
N VAL A 83 12.20 -1.82 -11.38
CA VAL A 83 11.98 -1.37 -9.99
C VAL A 83 13.28 -0.87 -9.37
N GLN A 84 14.39 -1.59 -9.52
CA GLN A 84 15.69 -1.14 -9.01
C GLN A 84 16.13 0.18 -9.65
N GLU A 85 15.93 0.31 -10.97
CA GLU A 85 16.26 1.52 -11.73
C GLU A 85 15.43 2.71 -11.23
N ALA A 86 14.10 2.55 -11.12
CA ALA A 86 13.21 3.57 -10.60
C ALA A 86 13.59 4.01 -9.17
N VAL A 87 13.86 3.04 -8.27
CA VAL A 87 14.35 3.33 -6.91
C VAL A 87 15.64 4.14 -6.94
N SER A 88 16.58 3.78 -7.82
CA SER A 88 17.87 4.46 -7.94
C SER A 88 17.75 5.86 -8.54
N GLU A 89 16.83 6.06 -9.48
CA GLU A 89 16.52 7.36 -10.07
C GLU A 89 15.88 8.32 -9.05
N VAL A 90 14.84 7.87 -8.37
CA VAL A 90 14.14 8.70 -7.38
C VAL A 90 15.06 8.97 -6.18
N ALA A 91 15.92 8.03 -5.79
CA ALA A 91 16.89 8.21 -4.71
C ALA A 91 17.85 9.36 -4.99
N ARG A 92 18.40 9.42 -6.21
CA ARG A 92 19.26 10.52 -6.65
C ARG A 92 18.52 11.85 -6.59
N GLY A 93 17.29 11.89 -7.13
CA GLY A 93 16.45 13.09 -7.07
C GLY A 93 16.18 13.57 -5.64
N LEU A 94 15.89 12.67 -4.70
CA LEU A 94 15.68 13.04 -3.29
C LEU A 94 16.95 13.59 -2.64
N VAL A 95 18.10 12.95 -2.87
CA VAL A 95 19.38 13.44 -2.33
C VAL A 95 19.73 14.82 -2.92
N ASP A 96 19.49 15.04 -4.21
CA ASP A 96 19.71 16.32 -4.88
C ASP A 96 18.80 17.43 -4.34
N LEU A 97 17.56 17.08 -3.97
CA LEU A 97 16.63 17.98 -3.28
C LEU A 97 17.03 18.27 -1.81
N GLY A 98 18.14 17.69 -1.34
CA GLY A 98 18.67 17.89 -0.01
C GLY A 98 18.00 17.01 1.06
N VAL A 99 17.44 15.86 0.68
CA VAL A 99 16.99 14.85 1.67
C VAL A 99 18.20 14.15 2.27
N THR A 100 18.32 14.20 3.59
CA THR A 100 19.38 13.60 4.40
C THR A 100 18.88 12.36 5.14
N ALA A 101 19.79 11.64 5.82
CA ALA A 101 19.44 10.51 6.67
C ALA A 101 18.76 10.94 7.98
N ASP A 102 18.91 12.22 8.36
CA ASP A 102 18.25 12.81 9.54
C ASP A 102 16.79 13.21 9.24
N ASP A 103 16.42 13.27 7.96
CA ASP A 103 15.05 13.54 7.57
C ASP A 103 14.15 12.33 7.75
N THR A 104 12.89 12.63 8.06
CA THR A 104 11.79 11.70 7.88
C THR A 104 10.96 12.11 6.68
N PHE A 105 10.66 11.15 5.80
CA PHE A 105 9.87 11.35 4.60
C PHE A 105 8.44 10.81 4.81
N ASN A 106 7.45 11.68 4.88
CA ASN A 106 6.07 11.29 5.10
C ASN A 106 5.47 10.65 3.84
N VAL A 107 4.72 9.57 3.98
CA VAL A 107 4.00 8.92 2.87
C VAL A 107 2.52 8.97 3.19
N TYR A 108 1.85 10.01 2.69
CA TYR A 108 0.43 10.30 2.87
C TYR A 108 -0.34 9.97 1.60
N ALA A 109 -0.63 8.69 1.39
CA ALA A 109 -1.24 8.19 0.16
C ALA A 109 -1.93 6.84 0.39
N SER A 110 -2.82 6.47 -0.54
CA SER A 110 -3.34 5.10 -0.59
C SER A 110 -2.24 4.12 -1.03
N THR A 111 -2.45 2.83 -0.73
CA THR A 111 -1.61 1.75 -1.29
C THR A 111 -1.55 1.83 -2.81
N SER A 112 -0.33 1.91 -3.33
CA SER A 112 -0.04 1.96 -4.77
C SER A 112 1.40 1.53 -5.04
N LEU A 113 1.70 1.30 -6.32
CA LEU A 113 3.08 1.09 -6.78
C LEU A 113 3.99 2.24 -6.37
N ASN A 114 3.54 3.49 -6.52
CA ASN A 114 4.35 4.66 -6.20
C ASN A 114 4.61 4.78 -4.69
N TRP A 115 3.64 4.41 -3.84
CA TRP A 115 3.85 4.31 -2.39
C TRP A 115 5.03 3.39 -2.09
N GLN A 116 5.05 2.18 -2.70
CA GLN A 116 6.10 1.20 -2.46
C GLN A 116 7.44 1.62 -3.05
N LEU A 117 7.45 2.25 -4.22
CA LEU A 117 8.68 2.81 -4.80
C LEU A 117 9.28 3.89 -3.90
N VAL A 118 8.47 4.80 -3.35
CA VAL A 118 8.94 5.82 -2.40
C VAL A 118 9.52 5.17 -1.14
N ALA A 119 8.87 4.13 -0.61
CA ALA A 119 9.38 3.38 0.54
C ALA A 119 10.74 2.74 0.27
N HIS A 120 10.89 2.03 -0.86
CA HIS A 120 12.17 1.45 -1.27
C HIS A 120 13.24 2.51 -1.55
N THR A 121 12.83 3.65 -2.11
CA THR A 121 13.72 4.78 -2.38
C THR A 121 14.30 5.33 -1.09
N CYS A 122 13.46 5.71 -0.12
CA CYS A 122 13.92 6.26 1.14
C CYS A 122 14.80 5.24 1.90
N ALA A 123 14.40 3.95 1.90
CA ALA A 123 15.19 2.86 2.46
C ALA A 123 16.57 2.71 1.79
N SER A 124 16.73 3.06 0.51
CA SER A 124 18.02 2.97 -0.19
C SER A 124 19.02 4.07 0.20
N ILE A 125 18.54 5.19 0.75
CA ILE A 125 19.36 6.38 1.09
C ILE A 125 19.35 6.69 2.59
N SER A 126 19.03 5.69 3.42
CA SER A 126 18.95 5.80 4.88
C SER A 126 17.97 6.85 5.40
N THR A 127 16.94 7.17 4.63
CA THR A 127 15.89 8.10 5.04
C THR A 127 14.70 7.30 5.52
N ALA A 128 14.25 7.55 6.75
CA ALA A 128 13.08 6.86 7.29
C ALA A 128 11.80 7.35 6.62
N ILE A 129 10.87 6.44 6.31
CA ILE A 129 9.51 6.86 5.97
C ILE A 129 8.64 7.00 7.21
N ALA A 130 7.71 7.96 7.22
CA ALA A 130 6.61 8.00 8.17
C ALA A 130 5.30 7.70 7.45
N THR A 131 4.60 6.64 7.84
CA THR A 131 3.35 6.28 7.15
C THR A 131 2.18 7.09 7.67
N ALA A 132 1.42 7.73 6.78
CA ALA A 132 0.20 8.44 7.11
C ALA A 132 -0.98 7.88 6.29
N TYR A 133 -2.06 7.52 6.98
CA TYR A 133 -3.29 7.06 6.33
C TYR A 133 -3.87 8.20 5.47
N ASP A 134 -4.27 7.91 4.24
CA ASP A 134 -4.97 8.84 3.34
C ASP A 134 -6.24 9.48 3.95
N LEU A 135 -6.89 8.79 4.90
CA LEU A 135 -8.08 9.23 5.62
C LEU A 135 -7.80 10.02 6.91
N LEU A 136 -6.54 10.35 7.20
CA LEU A 136 -6.13 10.97 8.48
C LEU A 136 -6.69 12.39 8.70
N GLY A 137 -7.05 13.09 7.62
CA GLY A 137 -7.60 14.44 7.65
C GLY A 137 -6.57 15.50 8.08
N GLU A 138 -7.00 16.77 8.13
CA GLU A 138 -6.11 17.93 8.34
C GLU A 138 -5.36 17.88 9.69
N ALA A 139 -6.06 17.61 10.79
CA ALA A 139 -5.47 17.60 12.12
C ALA A 139 -4.43 16.49 12.29
N GLY A 140 -4.77 15.27 11.86
CA GLY A 140 -3.85 14.15 11.97
C GLY A 140 -2.67 14.29 11.01
N GLN A 141 -2.88 14.82 9.79
CA GLN A 141 -1.77 15.07 8.85
C GLN A 141 -0.81 16.14 9.37
N THR A 142 -1.32 17.21 9.97
CA THR A 142 -0.49 18.24 10.63
C THR A 142 0.35 17.62 11.74
N HIS A 143 -0.27 16.76 12.57
CA HIS A 143 0.40 16.07 13.66
C HIS A 143 1.52 15.14 13.15
N SER A 144 1.24 14.29 12.15
CA SER A 144 2.22 13.34 11.61
C SER A 144 3.42 14.03 10.94
N LEU A 145 3.21 15.21 10.35
CA LEU A 145 4.30 15.99 9.75
C LEU A 145 5.17 16.66 10.82
N ASN A 146 4.54 17.27 11.83
CA ASN A 146 5.24 18.06 12.85
C ASN A 146 5.94 17.21 13.91
N GLU A 147 5.34 16.11 14.37
CA GLU A 147 5.95 15.27 15.42
C GLU A 147 7.31 14.72 14.99
N LEU A 148 7.46 14.42 13.69
CA LEU A 148 8.66 13.82 13.12
C LEU A 148 9.54 14.83 12.38
N ASN A 149 9.20 16.13 12.45
CA ASN A 149 9.87 17.19 11.68
C ASN A 149 10.08 16.80 10.22
N CYS A 150 9.04 16.25 9.57
CA CYS A 150 9.16 15.67 8.24
C CYS A 150 9.72 16.70 7.25
N GLY A 151 10.78 16.31 6.54
CA GLY A 151 11.45 17.12 5.53
C GLY A 151 10.78 17.06 4.16
N GLY A 152 10.16 15.92 3.86
CA GLY A 152 9.43 15.71 2.61
C GLY A 152 8.13 14.93 2.82
N VAL A 153 7.23 15.02 1.85
CA VAL A 153 6.00 14.23 1.78
C VAL A 153 5.76 13.71 0.37
N TYR A 154 5.40 12.43 0.25
CA TYR A 154 4.75 11.87 -0.93
C TYR A 154 3.24 11.83 -0.71
N THR A 155 2.45 12.21 -1.72
CA THR A 155 1.00 12.13 -1.68
C THR A 155 0.36 11.88 -3.04
N ASP A 156 -0.92 11.55 -3.08
CA ASP A 156 -1.68 11.47 -4.32
C ASP A 156 -2.35 12.82 -4.61
N ALA A 157 -2.55 13.16 -5.89
CA ALA A 157 -3.09 14.46 -6.30
C ALA A 157 -4.47 14.78 -5.65
N GLU A 158 -5.27 13.76 -5.36
CA GLU A 158 -6.57 13.88 -4.68
C GLU A 158 -6.47 14.35 -3.22
N LEU A 159 -5.30 14.18 -2.59
CA LEU A 159 -5.03 14.55 -1.21
C LEU A 159 -4.33 15.92 -1.09
N LEU A 160 -3.82 16.48 -2.19
CA LEU A 160 -3.21 17.82 -2.21
C LEU A 160 -4.09 18.93 -1.62
N PRO A 161 -5.44 18.96 -1.80
CA PRO A 161 -6.28 19.98 -1.17
C PRO A 161 -6.25 19.95 0.36
N VAL A 162 -6.05 18.77 0.97
CA VAL A 162 -5.85 18.65 2.42
C VAL A 162 -4.45 19.13 2.79
N LEU A 163 -3.43 18.70 2.02
CA LEU A 163 -2.05 19.11 2.24
C LEU A 163 -1.86 20.64 2.17
N ALA A 164 -2.50 21.30 1.19
CA ALA A 164 -2.44 22.75 1.02
C ALA A 164 -2.98 23.53 2.23
N LYS A 165 -3.91 22.96 3.00
CA LYS A 165 -4.43 23.58 4.22
C LYS A 165 -3.51 23.41 5.43
N VAL A 166 -2.70 22.35 5.45
CA VAL A 166 -1.82 22.04 6.60
C VAL A 166 -0.41 22.57 6.43
N ILE A 167 0.07 22.77 5.19
CA ILE A 167 1.47 23.07 4.88
C ILE A 167 1.99 24.36 5.54
N GLY A 168 1.12 25.35 5.73
CA GLY A 168 1.44 26.59 6.46
C GLY A 168 1.79 26.38 7.94
N ASN A 169 1.33 25.27 8.52
CA ASN A 169 1.57 24.89 9.91
C ASN A 169 2.65 23.79 10.05
N THR A 170 3.38 23.48 8.98
CA THR A 170 4.42 22.43 8.97
C THR A 170 5.77 23.01 8.53
N PRO A 171 6.48 23.74 9.41
CA PRO A 171 7.66 24.52 9.03
C PRO A 171 8.81 23.66 8.47
N SER A 172 8.97 22.42 8.93
CA SER A 172 10.01 21.49 8.47
C SER A 172 9.82 21.00 7.04
N LEU A 173 8.58 20.99 6.53
CA LEU A 173 8.25 20.38 5.24
C LEU A 173 8.73 21.23 4.07
N ARG A 174 9.77 20.78 3.38
CA ARG A 174 10.38 21.49 2.24
C ARG A 174 10.10 20.86 0.89
N ILE A 175 9.78 19.55 0.84
CA ILE A 175 9.60 18.80 -0.39
C ILE A 175 8.20 18.20 -0.44
N VAL A 176 7.48 18.43 -1.53
CA VAL A 176 6.21 17.76 -1.83
C VAL A 176 6.36 17.02 -3.16
N ILE A 177 6.23 15.70 -3.12
CA ILE A 177 6.18 14.83 -4.29
C ILE A 177 4.76 14.31 -4.41
N TYR A 178 4.19 14.30 -5.61
CA TYR A 178 2.86 13.75 -5.80
C TYR A 178 2.71 12.95 -7.09
N SER A 179 1.73 12.05 -7.08
CA SER A 179 1.33 11.25 -8.23
C SER A 179 -0.09 11.63 -8.69
N GLY A 180 -0.30 11.64 -10.01
CA GLY A 180 -1.59 11.94 -10.64
C GLY A 180 -1.72 13.38 -11.15
N GLU A 181 -2.91 13.74 -11.61
CA GLU A 181 -3.19 15.07 -12.17
C GLU A 181 -3.67 16.04 -11.09
N ALA A 182 -2.92 17.12 -10.88
CA ALA A 182 -3.27 18.19 -9.96
C ALA A 182 -3.87 19.40 -10.69
N LYS A 183 -4.83 20.08 -10.05
CA LYS A 183 -5.35 21.35 -10.58
C LYS A 183 -4.28 22.45 -10.46
N PRO A 184 -4.06 23.28 -11.49
CA PRO A 184 -3.06 24.36 -11.44
C PRO A 184 -3.20 25.25 -10.20
N SER A 185 -4.42 25.62 -9.82
CA SER A 185 -4.69 26.45 -8.63
C SER A 185 -4.17 25.87 -7.32
N VAL A 186 -4.06 24.53 -7.22
CA VAL A 186 -3.53 23.86 -6.02
C VAL A 186 -2.00 23.92 -6.04
N LEU A 187 -1.38 23.73 -7.20
CA LEU A 187 0.08 23.85 -7.36
C LEU A 187 0.54 25.28 -7.10
N ASP A 188 -0.18 26.28 -7.63
CA ASP A 188 0.11 27.69 -7.40
C ASP A 188 0.04 28.04 -5.91
N SER A 189 -0.95 27.50 -5.19
CA SER A 189 -1.06 27.72 -3.73
C SER A 189 0.10 27.11 -2.94
N ILE A 190 0.64 25.97 -3.39
CA ILE A 190 1.78 25.31 -2.75
C ILE A 190 3.09 26.08 -3.07
N GLN A 191 3.27 26.49 -4.32
CA GLN A 191 4.47 27.21 -4.77
C GLN A 191 4.55 28.63 -4.21
N GLN A 192 3.43 29.37 -4.14
CA GLN A 192 3.38 30.68 -3.49
C GLN A 192 3.79 30.63 -2.01
N MET A 193 3.70 29.45 -1.38
CA MET A 193 4.13 29.28 -0.01
C MET A 193 5.63 28.92 0.11
N ARG A 194 6.28 28.32 -0.90
CA ARG A 194 7.72 27.98 -0.89
C ARG A 194 8.34 27.88 -2.29
N GLU A 195 9.28 28.78 -2.60
CA GLU A 195 10.09 28.78 -3.82
C GLU A 195 11.49 28.21 -3.50
N ASN A 196 11.93 27.10 -4.11
CA ASN A 196 13.35 26.73 -4.41
C ASN A 196 13.54 25.20 -4.58
N ILE A 197 13.86 24.75 -5.81
CA ILE A 197 14.32 23.38 -6.13
C ILE A 197 15.40 23.45 -7.23
N GLN A 198 16.49 22.67 -7.10
CA GLN A 198 17.61 22.59 -8.08
C GLN A 198 17.95 21.12 -8.46
N PRO A 199 18.49 20.83 -9.66
CA PRO A 199 18.83 19.46 -10.12
C PRO A 199 20.35 19.12 -10.11
N LEU A 200 20.79 17.88 -9.76
CA LEU A 200 22.18 17.39 -9.88
C LEU A 200 22.35 15.85 -10.19
N SER A 201 23.45 15.19 -9.76
CA SER A 201 24.36 14.29 -10.54
C SER A 201 24.35 12.78 -10.15
N PRO A 202 24.83 11.82 -11.00
CA PRO A 202 24.60 10.37 -10.83
C PRO A 202 25.25 9.61 -9.65
N ASP A 203 26.25 10.15 -8.94
CA ASP A 203 27.06 9.38 -7.97
C ASP A 203 26.77 9.72 -6.48
N THR A 204 25.70 10.47 -6.19
CA THR A 204 25.47 11.10 -4.87
C THR A 204 24.94 10.18 -3.76
N THR A 205 24.54 8.93 -4.06
CA THR A 205 23.81 8.07 -3.11
C THR A 205 24.64 6.98 -2.43
N LYS A 206 25.86 6.68 -2.90
CA LYS A 206 26.65 5.54 -2.37
C LYS A 206 27.03 5.69 -0.89
N ASP A 207 27.32 6.90 -0.46
CA ASP A 207 27.66 7.19 0.95
C ASP A 207 26.41 7.25 1.87
N ARG A 208 25.23 6.90 1.32
CA ARG A 208 23.93 6.99 2.00
C ARG A 208 23.26 5.65 2.22
N PHE A 209 23.93 4.53 1.92
CA PHE A 209 23.34 3.21 2.10
C PHE A 209 23.01 2.91 3.58
N PRO A 210 21.88 2.23 3.84
CA PRO A 210 21.45 1.92 5.19
C PRO A 210 22.36 0.91 5.88
N THR A 211 22.43 1.00 7.21
CA THR A 211 22.91 -0.09 8.06
C THR A 211 21.72 -0.83 8.65
N PRO A 212 21.91 -2.04 9.21
CA PRO A 212 20.81 -2.78 9.83
C PRO A 212 20.12 -2.01 10.96
N SER A 213 20.85 -1.14 11.66
CA SER A 213 20.31 -0.31 12.75
C SER A 213 19.65 0.99 12.28
N SER A 214 19.78 1.37 11.01
CA SER A 214 19.09 2.53 10.46
C SER A 214 17.57 2.37 10.60
N VAL A 215 16.85 3.48 10.80
CA VAL A 215 15.39 3.47 10.83
C VAL A 215 14.87 3.33 9.40
N ALA A 216 14.07 2.29 9.16
CA ALA A 216 13.43 2.07 7.87
C ALA A 216 12.10 2.80 7.76
N CYS A 217 11.26 2.65 8.79
CA CYS A 217 9.94 3.27 8.80
C CYS A 217 9.44 3.56 10.21
N ILE A 218 8.53 4.53 10.29
CA ILE A 218 7.81 4.93 11.49
C ILE A 218 6.33 4.77 11.17
N MET A 219 5.66 3.85 11.87
CA MET A 219 4.25 3.53 11.62
C MET A 219 3.36 4.00 12.76
N TYR A 220 2.37 4.81 12.43
CA TYR A 220 1.43 5.33 13.42
C TYR A 220 0.33 4.32 13.76
N THR A 221 0.07 4.18 15.06
CA THR A 221 -1.04 3.35 15.56
C THR A 221 -2.02 4.19 16.38
N SER A 222 -3.32 4.00 16.12
CA SER A 222 -4.39 4.58 16.92
C SER A 222 -4.57 3.73 18.18
N GLY A 223 -3.89 4.11 19.26
CA GLY A 223 -4.17 3.58 20.59
C GLY A 223 -5.54 4.04 21.12
N THR A 224 -6.04 3.43 22.18
CA THR A 224 -7.41 3.62 22.69
C THR A 224 -7.65 4.92 23.45
N THR A 225 -6.62 5.70 23.81
CA THR A 225 -6.78 6.82 24.77
C THR A 225 -5.90 8.06 24.55
N SER A 226 -5.06 8.14 23.50
CA SER A 226 -4.19 9.32 23.27
C SER A 226 -3.98 9.62 21.78
N ALA A 227 -3.29 10.73 21.50
CA ALA A 227 -2.74 11.00 20.16
C ALA A 227 -2.00 9.76 19.61
N PRO A 228 -2.09 9.49 18.29
CA PRO A 228 -1.40 8.37 17.66
C PRO A 228 0.09 8.35 18.00
N LYS A 229 0.67 7.17 18.21
CA LYS A 229 2.11 7.03 18.50
C LYS A 229 2.82 6.38 17.31
N GLY A 230 3.95 6.95 16.91
CA GLY A 230 4.83 6.40 15.90
C GLY A 230 5.66 5.24 16.45
N ILE A 231 5.55 4.06 15.85
CA ILE A 231 6.38 2.89 16.15
C ILE A 231 7.58 2.93 15.21
N VAL A 232 8.77 3.05 15.79
CA VAL A 232 10.04 3.03 15.04
C VAL A 232 10.40 1.59 14.69
N ILE A 233 10.69 1.35 13.41
CA ILE A 233 11.05 0.04 12.87
C ILE A 233 12.37 0.20 12.12
N THR A 234 13.39 -0.54 12.53
CA THR A 234 14.69 -0.56 11.88
C THR A 234 14.70 -1.47 10.65
N HIS A 235 15.73 -1.34 9.82
CA HIS A 235 15.98 -2.29 8.74
C HIS A 235 16.09 -3.74 9.28
N SER A 236 16.83 -3.95 10.37
CA SER A 236 17.02 -5.27 10.97
C SER A 236 15.72 -5.90 11.49
N ASP A 237 14.80 -5.10 12.04
CA ASP A 237 13.49 -5.58 12.49
C ASP A 237 12.68 -6.13 11.31
N ALA A 238 12.61 -5.39 10.21
CA ALA A 238 11.88 -5.81 9.02
C ALA A 238 12.51 -7.07 8.40
N ILE A 239 13.84 -7.10 8.30
CA ILE A 239 14.59 -8.22 7.73
C ILE A 239 14.45 -9.49 8.57
N ALA A 240 14.47 -9.38 9.90
CA ALA A 240 14.27 -10.53 10.79
C ALA A 240 12.89 -11.18 10.59
N VAL A 241 11.85 -10.35 10.40
CA VAL A 241 10.50 -10.87 10.11
C VAL A 241 10.43 -11.47 8.71
N ILE A 242 11.05 -10.86 7.69
CA ILE A 242 11.15 -11.46 6.35
C ILE A 242 11.85 -12.83 6.42
N GLY A 243 12.96 -12.94 7.15
CA GLY A 243 13.65 -14.21 7.38
C GLY A 243 12.76 -15.25 8.05
N THR A 244 12.01 -14.84 9.06
CA THR A 244 11.06 -15.71 9.78
C THR A 244 9.93 -16.19 8.88
N LEU A 245 9.30 -15.28 8.12
CA LEU A 245 8.24 -15.62 7.17
C LEU A 245 8.75 -16.52 6.05
N TYR A 246 9.93 -16.25 5.52
CA TYR A 246 10.55 -17.08 4.50
C TYR A 246 10.86 -18.48 5.02
N LYS A 247 11.37 -18.62 6.25
CA LYS A 247 11.59 -19.94 6.87
C LYS A 247 10.30 -20.71 7.11
N LEU A 248 9.26 -20.03 7.61
CA LEU A 248 8.00 -20.69 7.96
C LEU A 248 7.13 -21.01 6.75
N LEU A 249 7.04 -20.09 5.79
CA LEU A 249 6.06 -20.12 4.70
C LEU A 249 6.70 -20.19 3.31
N GLY A 250 8.03 -20.03 3.19
CA GLY A 250 8.71 -19.98 1.88
C GLY A 250 8.49 -21.21 1.01
N HIS A 251 8.28 -22.38 1.62
CA HIS A 251 7.97 -23.62 0.90
C HIS A 251 6.55 -23.65 0.31
N HIS A 252 5.67 -22.72 0.70
CA HIS A 252 4.36 -22.51 0.09
C HIS A 252 4.36 -21.44 -0.99
N PHE A 253 5.47 -20.70 -1.17
CA PHE A 253 5.55 -19.62 -2.13
C PHE A 253 6.28 -20.09 -3.40
N ASN A 254 5.73 -19.74 -4.55
CA ASN A 254 6.36 -19.92 -5.85
C ASN A 254 6.61 -18.55 -6.49
N THR A 255 7.69 -18.39 -7.24
CA THR A 255 7.93 -17.17 -8.03
C THR A 255 6.89 -16.93 -9.12
N ASP A 256 6.15 -17.96 -9.51
CA ASP A 256 5.06 -17.87 -10.49
C ASP A 256 3.70 -17.52 -9.86
N ASP A 257 3.66 -17.39 -8.53
CA ASP A 257 2.49 -16.88 -7.82
C ASP A 257 2.27 -15.39 -8.07
N ALA A 258 1.04 -14.95 -7.81
CA ALA A 258 0.62 -13.57 -7.93
C ALA A 258 -0.11 -13.13 -6.65
N PHE A 259 0.38 -12.07 -6.01
CA PHE A 259 -0.18 -11.50 -4.79
C PHE A 259 -0.98 -10.23 -5.09
N LEU A 260 -2.25 -10.18 -4.68
CA LEU A 260 -3.07 -8.98 -4.81
C LEU A 260 -2.95 -8.07 -3.58
N ALA A 261 -2.32 -6.91 -3.78
CA ALA A 261 -2.07 -5.88 -2.78
C ALA A 261 -3.18 -4.82 -2.75
N TYR A 262 -4.16 -5.01 -1.86
CA TYR A 262 -5.30 -4.09 -1.69
C TYR A 262 -5.48 -3.55 -0.26
N LEU A 263 -4.76 -4.10 0.72
CA LEU A 263 -4.74 -3.57 2.09
C LEU A 263 -3.82 -2.33 2.20
N PRO A 264 -4.01 -1.47 3.21
CA PRO A 264 -3.16 -0.29 3.43
C PRO A 264 -1.70 -0.67 3.73
N LEU A 265 -0.75 -0.11 2.96
CA LEU A 265 0.69 -0.23 3.18
C LEU A 265 1.16 0.54 4.44
N THR A 266 0.32 1.44 4.95
CA THR A 266 0.51 2.11 6.25
C THR A 266 0.38 1.18 7.45
N HIS A 267 -0.01 -0.08 7.25
CA HIS A 267 -0.12 -1.09 8.29
C HIS A 267 0.96 -2.17 8.17
N ILE A 268 1.63 -2.49 9.28
CA ILE A 268 2.80 -3.38 9.32
C ILE A 268 2.57 -4.74 8.66
N LEU A 269 1.39 -5.35 8.89
CA LEU A 269 1.03 -6.63 8.26
C LEU A 269 1.20 -6.58 6.75
N LYS A 270 0.68 -5.53 6.10
CA LYS A 270 0.70 -5.45 4.64
C LYS A 270 2.11 -5.12 4.14
N TYR A 271 2.79 -4.20 4.80
CA TYR A 271 4.13 -3.76 4.43
C TYR A 271 5.13 -4.92 4.48
N ILE A 272 5.16 -5.67 5.59
CA ILE A 272 6.10 -6.79 5.75
C ILE A 272 5.78 -7.96 4.84
N VAL A 273 4.50 -8.29 4.64
CA VAL A 273 4.11 -9.33 3.66
C VAL A 273 4.56 -8.93 2.26
N GLU A 274 4.36 -7.67 1.86
CA GLU A 274 4.81 -7.21 0.55
C GLU A 274 6.33 -7.27 0.39
N LEU A 275 7.10 -6.81 1.39
CA LEU A 275 8.56 -6.92 1.37
C LEU A 275 9.04 -8.38 1.28
N CYS A 276 8.40 -9.29 2.01
CA CYS A 276 8.72 -10.71 1.98
C CYS A 276 8.42 -11.33 0.60
N LEU A 277 7.26 -11.05 0.01
CA LEU A 277 6.87 -11.60 -1.29
C LEU A 277 7.67 -10.98 -2.44
N PHE A 278 8.06 -9.70 -2.30
CA PHE A 278 8.99 -9.05 -3.21
C PHE A 278 10.37 -9.72 -3.16
N PHE A 279 10.89 -10.00 -1.96
CA PHE A 279 12.15 -10.75 -1.78
C PHE A 279 12.09 -12.14 -2.42
N VAL A 280 10.98 -12.86 -2.24
CA VAL A 280 10.75 -14.19 -2.84
C VAL A 280 10.76 -14.16 -4.37
N GLY A 281 10.37 -13.04 -4.99
CA GLY A 281 10.30 -12.93 -6.45
C GLY A 281 8.89 -13.07 -7.03
N MET A 282 7.87 -12.81 -6.21
CA MET A 282 6.46 -12.93 -6.59
C MET A 282 5.94 -11.65 -7.26
N THR A 283 5.07 -11.79 -8.27
CA THR A 283 4.39 -10.64 -8.86
C THR A 283 3.35 -10.06 -7.89
N ILE A 284 3.47 -8.78 -7.57
CA ILE A 284 2.57 -8.04 -6.68
C ILE A 284 1.70 -7.11 -7.52
N GLY A 285 0.39 -7.36 -7.57
CA GLY A 285 -0.57 -6.49 -8.25
C GLY A 285 -1.27 -5.57 -7.27
N TYR A 286 -1.26 -4.26 -7.50
CA TYR A 286 -2.01 -3.31 -6.70
C TYR A 286 -3.47 -3.26 -7.13
N GLY A 287 -4.37 -3.22 -6.15
CA GLY A 287 -5.81 -3.06 -6.32
C GLY A 287 -6.41 -2.26 -5.17
N ARG A 288 -7.73 -2.08 -5.15
CA ARG A 288 -8.43 -1.36 -4.06
C ARG A 288 -9.61 -2.18 -3.56
N ILE A 289 -9.95 -2.04 -2.28
CA ILE A 289 -11.11 -2.74 -1.70
C ILE A 289 -12.39 -2.52 -2.52
N LYS A 290 -12.58 -1.31 -3.06
CA LYS A 290 -13.76 -0.96 -3.88
C LYS A 290 -13.74 -1.59 -5.27
N THR A 291 -12.58 -1.88 -5.83
CA THR A 291 -12.38 -2.43 -7.18
C THR A 291 -12.11 -3.93 -7.17
N LEU A 292 -11.97 -4.52 -5.97
CA LEU A 292 -11.63 -5.91 -5.77
C LEU A 292 -12.56 -6.90 -6.49
N THR A 293 -13.86 -6.57 -6.49
CA THR A 293 -14.94 -7.32 -7.16
C THR A 293 -15.61 -6.44 -8.19
N ASP A 294 -16.41 -7.05 -9.08
CA ASP A 294 -17.14 -6.34 -10.13
C ASP A 294 -18.26 -5.41 -9.60
N GLN A 295 -18.52 -5.40 -8.29
CA GLN A 295 -19.61 -4.64 -7.69
C GLN A 295 -19.54 -3.14 -7.98
N SER A 296 -18.35 -2.56 -7.86
CA SER A 296 -18.13 -1.13 -8.15
C SER A 296 -17.50 -0.89 -9.51
N ILE A 297 -17.53 -1.88 -10.42
CA ILE A 297 -16.87 -1.81 -11.72
C ILE A 297 -17.90 -1.72 -12.85
N ARG A 298 -17.55 -1.01 -13.93
CA ARG A 298 -18.33 -0.92 -15.18
C ARG A 298 -17.42 -1.01 -16.39
N GLY A 299 -17.85 -1.75 -17.42
CA GLY A 299 -17.15 -1.84 -18.70
C GLY A 299 -15.82 -2.61 -18.66
N CYS A 300 -15.44 -3.18 -17.52
CA CYS A 300 -14.26 -4.04 -17.35
C CYS A 300 -14.49 -5.01 -16.18
N SER A 301 -13.47 -5.80 -15.85
CA SER A 301 -13.46 -6.68 -14.68
C SER A 301 -12.78 -6.02 -13.48
N GLY A 302 -13.18 -6.41 -12.27
CA GLY A 302 -12.50 -6.04 -11.03
C GLY A 302 -11.19 -6.80 -10.82
N ASP A 303 -10.46 -6.39 -9.78
CA ASP A 303 -9.05 -6.74 -9.60
C ASP A 303 -8.83 -8.25 -9.49
N MET A 304 -9.68 -8.99 -8.77
CA MET A 304 -9.51 -10.45 -8.63
C MET A 304 -9.64 -11.20 -9.96
N VAL A 305 -10.55 -10.76 -10.83
CA VAL A 305 -10.78 -11.40 -12.14
C VAL A 305 -9.72 -10.99 -13.15
N ALA A 306 -9.35 -9.70 -13.16
CA ALA A 306 -8.36 -9.15 -14.08
C ALA A 306 -6.94 -9.62 -13.75
N PHE A 307 -6.56 -9.61 -12.46
CA PHE A 307 -5.21 -9.94 -12.01
C PHE A 307 -4.99 -11.43 -11.76
N LYS A 308 -6.04 -12.18 -11.37
CA LYS A 308 -5.99 -13.62 -11.04
C LYS A 308 -4.95 -13.96 -9.96
N PRO A 309 -5.05 -13.39 -8.75
CA PRO A 309 -4.10 -13.69 -7.70
C PRO A 309 -4.20 -15.16 -7.25
N THR A 310 -3.04 -15.74 -6.94
CA THR A 310 -2.95 -17.04 -6.24
C THR A 310 -2.85 -16.84 -4.72
N ILE A 311 -2.38 -15.67 -4.28
CA ILE A 311 -2.29 -15.31 -2.86
C ILE A 311 -3.05 -14.03 -2.57
N MET A 312 -3.88 -14.07 -1.53
CA MET A 312 -4.53 -12.90 -0.96
C MET A 312 -4.42 -12.94 0.56
N VAL A 313 -4.10 -11.79 1.16
CA VAL A 313 -4.09 -11.61 2.61
C VAL A 313 -5.19 -10.62 2.96
N GLY A 314 -6.06 -10.99 3.90
CA GLY A 314 -7.22 -10.20 4.26
C GLY A 314 -7.55 -10.24 5.74
N VAL A 315 -8.33 -9.26 6.17
CA VAL A 315 -8.90 -9.14 7.51
C VAL A 315 -10.38 -9.52 7.48
N PRO A 316 -11.01 -9.90 8.62
CA PRO A 316 -12.41 -10.33 8.65
C PRO A 316 -13.38 -9.39 7.93
N ALA A 317 -13.23 -8.08 8.11
CA ALA A 317 -14.08 -7.08 7.47
C ALA A 317 -14.08 -7.14 5.93
N VAL A 318 -12.95 -7.50 5.31
CA VAL A 318 -12.86 -7.65 3.85
C VAL A 318 -13.59 -8.92 3.42
N TRP A 319 -13.40 -10.02 4.13
CA TRP A 319 -14.09 -11.29 3.84
C TRP A 319 -15.61 -11.17 4.01
N GLU A 320 -16.06 -10.41 5.01
CA GLU A 320 -17.48 -10.07 5.18
C GLU A 320 -18.03 -9.24 4.02
N LEU A 321 -17.26 -8.27 3.51
CA LEU A 321 -17.66 -7.46 2.37
C LEU A 321 -17.86 -8.33 1.12
N ILE A 322 -16.89 -9.19 0.83
CA ILE A 322 -16.95 -10.14 -0.29
C ILE A 322 -18.15 -11.08 -0.11
N TRP A 323 -18.31 -11.65 1.09
CA TRP A 323 -19.43 -12.53 1.42
C TRP A 323 -20.79 -11.87 1.20
N LYS A 324 -20.98 -10.65 1.73
CA LYS A 324 -22.21 -9.86 1.50
C LYS A 324 -22.45 -9.65 0.02
N GLY A 325 -21.39 -9.44 -0.75
CA GLY A 325 -21.49 -9.29 -2.19
C GLY A 325 -21.92 -10.56 -2.92
N ILE A 326 -21.32 -11.70 -2.58
CA ILE A 326 -21.71 -13.01 -3.10
C ILE A 326 -23.18 -13.30 -2.77
N VAL A 327 -23.58 -13.13 -1.50
CA VAL A 327 -24.96 -13.37 -1.06
C VAL A 327 -25.94 -12.47 -1.80
N SER A 328 -25.62 -11.18 -2.00
CA SER A 328 -26.47 -10.26 -2.76
C SER A 328 -26.64 -10.72 -4.21
N GLN A 329 -25.56 -11.18 -4.86
CA GLN A 329 -25.62 -11.69 -6.23
C GLN A 329 -26.46 -12.97 -6.31
N VAL A 330 -26.28 -13.91 -5.39
CA VAL A 330 -27.09 -15.14 -5.30
C VAL A 330 -28.57 -14.81 -5.07
N GLN A 331 -28.86 -13.84 -4.20
CA GLN A 331 -30.23 -13.40 -3.90
C GLN A 331 -30.92 -12.75 -5.12
N SER A 332 -30.15 -12.08 -5.99
CA SER A 332 -30.65 -11.52 -7.26
C SER A 332 -30.86 -12.58 -8.35
N GLY A 333 -30.30 -13.78 -8.19
CA GLY A 333 -30.45 -14.89 -9.12
C GLY A 333 -31.79 -15.63 -9.00
N GLY A 334 -32.00 -16.61 -9.90
CA GLY A 334 -33.18 -17.47 -9.90
C GLY A 334 -33.17 -18.52 -8.79
N ALA A 335 -34.29 -19.24 -8.63
CA ALA A 335 -34.45 -20.28 -7.59
C ALA A 335 -33.36 -21.37 -7.67
N VAL A 336 -32.95 -21.76 -8.88
CA VAL A 336 -31.89 -22.76 -9.09
C VAL A 336 -30.56 -22.29 -8.50
N THR A 337 -30.13 -21.06 -8.79
CA THR A 337 -28.88 -20.49 -8.26
C THR A 337 -28.89 -20.47 -6.74
N LYS A 338 -30.01 -20.07 -6.13
CA LYS A 338 -30.18 -20.04 -4.67
C LYS A 338 -30.09 -21.43 -4.06
N SER A 339 -30.79 -22.41 -4.64
CA SER A 339 -30.80 -23.79 -4.13
C SER A 339 -29.43 -24.45 -4.22
N VAL A 340 -28.72 -24.30 -5.34
CA VAL A 340 -27.37 -24.85 -5.51
C VAL A 340 -26.39 -24.23 -4.51
N PHE A 341 -26.43 -22.91 -4.35
CA PHE A 341 -25.56 -22.21 -3.41
C PHE A 341 -25.81 -22.62 -1.95
N SER A 342 -27.08 -22.66 -1.53
CA SER A 342 -27.45 -23.12 -0.18
C SER A 342 -27.07 -24.57 0.07
N GLY A 343 -27.23 -25.45 -0.93
CA GLY A 343 -26.81 -26.84 -0.85
C GLY A 343 -25.31 -26.99 -0.66
N ALA A 344 -24.50 -26.21 -1.38
CA ALA A 344 -23.04 -26.23 -1.27
C ALA A 344 -22.51 -25.69 0.08
N LEU A 345 -23.24 -24.76 0.70
CA LEU A 345 -22.89 -24.21 2.02
C LEU A 345 -23.35 -25.07 3.20
N THR A 346 -24.25 -26.02 2.95
CA THR A 346 -24.69 -26.94 4.01
C THR A 346 -23.49 -27.83 4.35
N PRO A 347 -22.97 -27.79 5.59
CA PRO A 347 -21.87 -28.65 5.98
C PRO A 347 -22.24 -30.11 5.69
N ALA A 348 -21.31 -30.89 5.10
CA ALA A 348 -21.50 -32.33 5.06
C ALA A 348 -21.76 -32.79 6.51
N PRO A 349 -22.78 -33.65 6.75
CA PRO A 349 -23.00 -34.19 8.09
C PRO A 349 -21.68 -34.77 8.56
N SER A 350 -21.19 -34.24 9.68
CA SER A 350 -19.93 -34.63 10.27
C SER A 350 -19.92 -36.15 10.42
N GLN A 351 -19.05 -36.85 9.70
CA GLN A 351 -18.72 -38.22 10.06
C GLN A 351 -17.86 -38.16 11.32
N VAL A 352 -18.52 -37.97 12.46
CA VAL A 352 -17.96 -38.29 13.76
C VAL A 352 -18.08 -39.80 13.90
N GLN A 353 -16.96 -40.50 13.70
CA GLN A 353 -16.70 -41.81 14.29
C GLN A 353 -15.55 -41.65 15.28
#